data_AF-A0A936GAB4-F1
#
_entry.id   AF-A0A936GAB4-F1
#
_cell.length_a   1.000
_cell.length_b   1.000
_cell.length_c   1.000
_cell.angle_alpha   90.00
_cell.angle_beta   90.00
_cell.angle_gamma   90.00
#
_symmetry.space_group_name_H-M   'P 1'
#
loop_
_entity.id
_entity.type
_entity.pdbx_description
1 polymer ?
#
loop_
_entity_poly.entity_id
_entity_poly.type
_entity_poly.pdbx_seq_one_letter_code
_entity_poly.pdbx_strand_id
1 'polypeptide(L)'
;MPTKKPIIHCDALVVHCMDYRLQKFIQPWITVRFGYDNFDIISLAGSVHDYEMVLKYVELAEKIHTIETVCLINHEDCRAYGREGTYKRHKHDLQDAQFKIKALFPNLKVETFYLHLDGTFEFIS
;
A
#
# COMPACT_ATOMS: atom_id res chain seq x y z
N MET A 1 38.17 6.78 1.97
CA MET A 1 37.18 5.90 2.64
C MET A 1 35.81 6.35 2.19
N PRO A 2 34.94 5.48 1.65
CA PRO A 2 33.59 5.91 1.32
C PRO A 2 32.86 6.26 2.63
N THR A 3 32.45 7.52 2.74
CA THR A 3 31.64 8.02 3.86
C THR A 3 30.35 7.23 3.94
N LYS A 4 30.02 6.70 5.12
CA LYS A 4 28.78 5.95 5.37
C LYS A 4 27.61 6.86 4.97
N LYS A 5 26.85 6.47 3.94
CA LYS A 5 25.71 7.25 3.45
C LYS A 5 24.68 7.38 4.59
N PRO A 6 24.08 8.56 4.82
CA PRO A 6 23.07 8.72 5.85
C PRO A 6 21.92 7.73 5.62
N ILE A 7 21.42 7.14 6.70
CA ILE A 7 20.22 6.29 6.68
C ILE A 7 19.05 7.23 6.40
N ILE A 8 18.29 6.93 5.36
CA ILE A 8 17.04 7.60 5.02
C ILE A 8 15.93 6.69 5.53
N HIS A 9 15.03 7.24 6.33
CA HIS A 9 13.97 6.47 7.00
C HIS A 9 12.61 7.12 6.75
N CYS A 10 11.58 6.29 6.52
CA CYS A 10 10.19 6.66 6.69
C CYS A 10 9.42 5.46 7.28
N ASP A 11 8.36 5.70 8.03
CA ASP A 11 7.65 4.62 8.76
C ASP A 11 6.95 3.63 7.83
N ALA A 12 6.46 4.12 6.68
CA ALA A 12 5.55 3.34 5.85
C ALA A 12 5.68 3.58 4.34
N LEU A 13 5.37 2.52 3.59
CA LEU A 13 4.98 2.59 2.19
C LEU A 13 3.48 2.37 2.06
N VAL A 14 2.76 3.31 1.47
CA VAL A 14 1.33 3.19 1.19
C VAL A 14 1.08 3.01 -0.30
N VAL A 15 0.44 1.91 -0.68
CA VAL A 15 0.09 1.61 -2.06
C VAL A 15 -1.43 1.62 -2.21
N HIS A 16 -1.93 2.43 -3.15
CA HIS A 16 -3.36 2.57 -3.39
C HIS A 16 -3.68 2.81 -4.86
N CYS A 17 -4.97 2.81 -5.19
CA CYS A 17 -5.39 3.11 -6.55
C CYS A 17 -5.23 4.59 -6.91
N MET A 18 -4.75 4.90 -8.12
CA MET A 18 -4.69 6.28 -8.63
C MET A 18 -6.06 6.96 -8.83
N ASP A 19 -7.16 6.27 -8.54
CA ASP A 19 -8.52 6.80 -8.69
C ASP A 19 -8.70 8.11 -7.91
N TYR A 20 -9.07 9.17 -8.62
CA TYR A 20 -9.15 10.52 -8.06
C TYR A 20 -10.25 10.64 -6.98
N ARG A 21 -11.26 9.75 -7.01
CA ARG A 21 -12.39 9.77 -6.06
C ARG A 21 -11.94 9.54 -4.62
N LEU A 22 -10.79 8.88 -4.45
CA LEU A 22 -10.27 8.43 -3.16
C LEU A 22 -9.37 9.46 -2.46
N GLN A 23 -8.77 10.40 -3.22
CA GLN A 23 -7.65 11.21 -2.73
C GLN A 23 -8.02 12.07 -1.52
N LYS A 24 -9.25 12.58 -1.48
CA LYS A 24 -9.78 13.36 -0.34
C LYS A 24 -9.85 12.56 0.97
N PHE A 25 -9.89 11.23 0.89
CA PHE A 25 -9.93 10.34 2.05
C PHE A 25 -8.55 9.79 2.41
N ILE A 26 -7.79 9.39 1.39
CA ILE A 26 -6.46 8.78 1.55
C ILE A 26 -5.51 9.73 2.25
N GLN A 27 -5.42 10.98 1.79
CA GLN A 27 -4.37 11.85 2.29
C GLN A 27 -4.52 12.20 3.78
N PRO A 28 -5.70 12.64 4.27
CA PRO A 28 -5.90 12.84 5.71
C PRO A 28 -5.72 11.55 6.51
N TRP A 29 -6.19 10.42 6.00
CA TRP A 29 -6.10 9.14 6.70
C TRP A 29 -4.65 8.69 6.90
N ILE A 30 -3.81 8.76 5.87
CA ILE A 30 -2.39 8.41 5.97
C ILE A 30 -1.66 9.39 6.91
N THR A 31 -1.89 10.69 6.76
CA THR A 31 -1.24 11.71 7.59
C THR A 31 -1.56 11.56 9.08
N VAL A 32 -2.81 11.21 9.45
CA VAL A 32 -3.16 10.92 10.85
C VAL A 32 -2.40 9.71 11.39
N ARG A 33 -2.07 8.73 10.55
CA ARG A 33 -1.42 7.49 10.96
C ARG A 33 0.10 7.60 11.08
N PHE A 34 0.74 8.30 10.17
CA PHE A 34 2.22 8.33 10.06
C PHE A 34 2.82 9.72 10.25
N GLY A 35 2.02 10.79 10.29
CA GLY A 35 2.49 12.17 10.30
C GLY A 35 2.79 12.70 8.91
N TYR A 36 3.29 13.94 8.84
CA TYR A 36 3.78 14.54 7.59
C TYR A 36 5.22 14.07 7.31
N ASP A 37 5.58 13.95 6.03
CA ASP A 37 6.93 13.62 5.55
C ASP A 37 7.53 12.30 6.05
N ASN A 38 6.69 11.35 6.47
CA ASN A 38 7.13 10.10 7.10
C ASN A 38 6.52 8.84 6.48
N PHE A 39 6.11 8.93 5.22
CA PHE A 39 5.65 7.79 4.43
C PHE A 39 5.89 8.02 2.94
N ASP A 40 6.14 6.94 2.21
CA ASP A 40 6.06 6.92 0.75
C ASP A 40 4.64 6.64 0.30
N ILE A 41 4.21 7.23 -0.82
CA ILE A 41 2.90 7.00 -1.41
C ILE A 41 3.03 6.61 -2.89
N ILE A 42 2.46 5.47 -3.24
CA ILE A 42 2.47 4.92 -4.59
C ILE A 42 1.04 4.74 -5.08
N SER A 43 0.68 5.50 -6.11
CA SER A 43 -0.63 5.45 -6.76
C SER A 43 -0.56 4.62 -8.05
N LEU A 44 -1.13 3.42 -8.05
CA LEU A 44 -1.13 2.49 -9.19
C LEU A 44 -2.55 2.18 -9.65
N ALA A 45 -2.81 2.03 -10.95
CA ALA A 45 -4.12 1.58 -11.40
C ALA A 45 -4.43 0.18 -10.83
N GLY A 46 -5.44 0.08 -9.97
CA GLY A 46 -5.81 -1.19 -9.34
C GLY A 46 -5.00 -1.62 -8.12
N SER A 47 -4.05 -0.81 -7.65
CA SER A 47 -3.25 -1.13 -6.45
C SER A 47 -2.63 -2.54 -6.54
N VAL A 48 -3.00 -3.48 -5.66
CA VAL A 48 -2.44 -4.85 -5.63
C VAL A 48 -2.84 -5.73 -6.81
N HIS A 49 -3.68 -5.24 -7.73
CA HIS A 49 -3.98 -5.95 -8.97
C HIS A 49 -2.71 -6.28 -9.77
N ASP A 50 -1.75 -5.34 -9.78
CA ASP A 50 -0.41 -5.55 -10.31
C ASP A 50 0.56 -5.81 -9.15
N TYR A 51 0.46 -7.01 -8.58
CA TYR A 51 1.28 -7.43 -7.45
C TYR A 51 2.79 -7.29 -7.71
N GLU A 52 3.25 -7.58 -8.92
CA GLU A 52 4.68 -7.51 -9.28
C GLU A 52 5.18 -6.07 -9.20
N MET A 53 4.38 -5.10 -9.64
CA MET A 53 4.72 -3.68 -9.49
C MET A 53 4.71 -3.25 -8.03
N VAL A 54 3.75 -3.72 -7.23
CA VAL A 54 3.73 -3.47 -5.77
C VAL A 54 5.00 -4.01 -5.11
N LEU A 55 5.36 -5.27 -5.38
CA LEU A 55 6.53 -5.92 -4.82
C LEU A 55 7.82 -5.16 -5.14
N LYS A 56 7.96 -4.69 -6.38
CA LYS A 56 9.11 -3.87 -6.81
C LYS A 56 9.24 -2.59 -5.97
N TYR A 57 8.14 -1.92 -5.62
CA TYR A 57 8.19 -0.73 -4.78
C TYR A 57 8.44 -1.06 -3.31
N VAL A 58 7.92 -2.18 -2.81
CA VAL A 58 8.23 -2.68 -1.46
C VAL A 58 9.73 -2.95 -1.31
N GLU A 59 10.33 -3.68 -2.26
CA GLU A 59 11.78 -3.94 -2.31
C GLU A 59 12.59 -2.65 -2.31
N LEU A 60 12.16 -1.66 -3.09
CA LEU A 60 12.87 -0.39 -3.21
C LEU A 60 12.77 0.44 -1.92
N ALA A 61 11.58 0.52 -1.34
CA ALA A 61 11.32 1.30 -0.12
C ALA A 61 12.01 0.67 1.10
N GLU A 62 11.97 -0.66 1.24
CA GLU A 62 12.72 -1.37 2.30
C GLU A 62 14.22 -1.09 2.17
N LYS A 63 14.76 -1.19 0.96
CA LYS A 63 16.19 -1.02 0.70
C LYS A 63 16.69 0.42 0.90
N ILE A 64 15.91 1.43 0.48
CA ILE A 64 16.38 2.82 0.42
C ILE A 64 15.86 3.64 1.60
N HIS A 65 14.62 3.40 2.03
CA HIS A 65 13.94 4.15 3.09
C HIS A 65 13.69 3.34 4.35
N THR A 66 14.15 2.08 4.44
CA THR A 66 14.10 1.26 5.67
C THR A 66 12.72 1.27 6.35
N ILE A 67 11.66 1.12 5.54
CA ILE A 67 10.28 1.15 6.01
C ILE A 67 9.99 0.06 7.05
N GLU A 68 9.02 0.31 7.92
CA GLU A 68 8.55 -0.69 8.90
C GLU A 68 7.19 -1.26 8.51
N THR A 69 6.35 -0.45 7.84
CA THR A 69 4.97 -0.82 7.48
C THR A 69 4.74 -0.75 5.97
N VAL A 70 4.05 -1.74 5.42
CA VAL A 70 3.45 -1.69 4.07
C VAL A 70 1.94 -1.66 4.22
N CYS A 71 1.31 -0.61 3.74
CA CYS A 71 -0.14 -0.44 3.76
C CYS A 71 -0.70 -0.57 2.34
N LEU A 72 -1.43 -1.65 2.07
CA LEU A 72 -2.02 -1.95 0.77
C LEU A 72 -3.50 -1.63 0.78
N ILE A 73 -3.97 -0.83 -0.17
CA ILE A 73 -5.34 -0.32 -0.20
C ILE A 73 -5.96 -0.62 -1.57
N ASN A 74 -6.95 -1.51 -1.59
CA ASN A 74 -7.89 -1.62 -2.71
C ASN A 74 -9.13 -0.77 -2.43
N HIS A 75 -10.00 -0.58 -3.43
CA HIS A 75 -11.20 0.22 -3.25
C HIS A 75 -12.42 -0.32 -3.98
N GLU A 76 -13.58 0.16 -3.56
CA GLU A 76 -14.88 -0.07 -4.18
C GLU A 76 -14.96 0.50 -5.61
N ASP A 77 -15.61 -0.26 -6.51
CA ASP A 77 -15.82 0.13 -7.92
C ASP A 77 -14.51 0.50 -8.65
N CYS A 78 -13.49 -0.36 -8.49
CA CYS A 78 -12.19 -0.18 -9.13
C CYS A 78 -12.22 -0.56 -10.61
N ARG A 79 -12.04 0.42 -11.49
CA ARG A 79 -12.10 0.19 -12.95
C ARG A 79 -10.95 -0.65 -13.50
N ALA A 80 -9.80 -0.67 -12.83
CA ALA A 80 -8.66 -1.49 -13.26
C ALA A 80 -8.94 -2.99 -13.16
N TYR A 81 -9.77 -3.40 -12.19
CA TYR A 81 -10.21 -4.79 -12.05
C TYR A 81 -11.31 -5.19 -13.06
N GLY A 82 -11.97 -4.22 -13.69
CA GLY A 82 -13.05 -4.47 -14.64
C GLY A 82 -14.17 -5.32 -14.04
N ARG A 83 -14.66 -6.32 -14.80
CA ARG A 83 -15.76 -7.22 -14.39
C ARG A 83 -15.40 -8.11 -13.20
N GLU A 84 -14.11 -8.33 -12.96
CA GLU A 84 -13.62 -9.18 -11.87
C GLU A 84 -13.49 -8.40 -10.54
N GLY A 85 -13.75 -7.09 -10.53
CA GLY A 85 -13.64 -6.16 -9.40
C GLY A 85 -14.67 -6.35 -8.30
N THR A 86 -15.01 -7.60 -7.97
CA THR A 86 -15.87 -7.92 -6.84
C THR A 86 -15.13 -7.70 -5.53
N TYR A 87 -15.85 -7.34 -4.46
CA TYR A 87 -15.28 -7.23 -3.11
C TYR A 87 -14.51 -8.52 -2.71
N LYS A 88 -15.07 -9.69 -3.00
CA LYS A 88 -14.44 -10.99 -2.71
C LYS A 88 -13.07 -11.12 -3.41
N ARG A 89 -12.97 -10.67 -4.67
CA ARG A 89 -11.72 -10.69 -5.42
C ARG A 89 -10.70 -9.73 -4.83
N HIS A 90 -11.10 -8.50 -4.52
CA HIS A 90 -10.21 -7.52 -3.88
C HIS A 90 -9.68 -8.02 -2.53
N LYS A 91 -10.54 -8.61 -1.70
CA LYS A 91 -10.16 -9.21 -0.41
C LYS A 91 -9.15 -10.33 -0.61
N HIS A 92 -9.39 -11.23 -1.56
CA HIS A 92 -8.48 -12.32 -1.87
C HIS A 92 -7.11 -11.80 -2.32
N ASP A 93 -7.06 -10.87 -3.27
CA ASP A 93 -5.80 -10.32 -3.79
C ASP A 93 -5.02 -9.56 -2.72
N LEU A 94 -5.70 -8.83 -1.83
CA LEU A 94 -5.06 -8.17 -0.69
C LEU A 94 -4.42 -9.19 0.27
N GLN A 95 -5.15 -10.24 0.65
CA GLN A 95 -4.65 -11.28 1.54
C GLN A 95 -3.48 -12.05 0.91
N ASP A 96 -3.58 -12.37 -0.38
CA ASP A 96 -2.51 -13.03 -1.12
C ASP A 96 -1.24 -12.16 -1.22
N ALA A 97 -1.40 -10.88 -1.56
CA ALA A 97 -0.28 -9.93 -1.56
C ALA A 97 0.37 -9.79 -0.18
N GLN A 98 -0.45 -9.69 0.89
CA GLN A 98 0.04 -9.64 2.27
C GLN A 98 0.86 -10.89 2.62
N PHE A 99 0.35 -12.07 2.30
CA PHE A 99 1.03 -13.34 2.56
C PHE A 99 2.38 -13.40 1.84
N LYS A 100 2.41 -13.09 0.54
CA LYS A 100 3.63 -13.14 -0.28
C LYS A 100 4.68 -12.13 0.19
N ILE A 101 4.28 -10.89 0.51
CA ILE A 101 5.22 -9.88 1.02
C ILE A 101 5.77 -10.30 2.38
N LYS A 102 4.94 -10.78 3.31
CA LYS A 102 5.43 -11.25 4.63
C LYS A 102 6.39 -12.43 4.51
N ALA A 103 6.20 -13.31 3.53
CA ALA A 103 7.11 -14.43 3.28
C ALA A 103 8.50 -13.97 2.82
N LEU A 104 8.57 -12.89 2.05
CA LEU A 104 9.82 -12.29 1.57
C LEU A 104 10.46 -11.33 2.57
N PHE A 105 9.63 -10.60 3.33
CA PHE A 105 10.02 -9.54 4.27
C PHE A 105 9.38 -9.77 5.64
N PRO A 106 9.86 -10.75 6.43
CA PRO A 106 9.22 -11.14 7.69
C PRO A 106 9.23 -10.05 8.76
N ASN A 107 10.10 -9.04 8.63
CA ASN A 107 10.19 -7.92 9.56
C ASN A 107 9.21 -6.79 9.22
N LEU A 108 8.64 -6.76 8.01
CA LEU A 108 7.68 -5.73 7.61
C LEU A 108 6.29 -6.04 8.17
N LYS A 109 5.67 -5.04 8.79
CA LYS A 109 4.26 -5.08 9.11
C LYS A 109 3.45 -4.82 7.83
N VAL A 110 2.74 -5.83 7.33
CA VAL A 110 1.88 -5.65 6.16
C VAL A 110 0.42 -5.57 6.58
N GLU A 111 -0.21 -4.43 6.30
CA GLU A 111 -1.62 -4.15 6.58
C GLU A 111 -2.40 -3.97 5.29
N THR A 112 -3.63 -4.47 5.27
CA THR A 112 -4.48 -4.45 4.08
C THR A 112 -5.80 -3.79 4.39
N PHE A 113 -6.25 -2.90 3.51
CA PHE A 113 -7.50 -2.18 3.65
C PHE A 113 -8.32 -2.19 2.36
N TYR A 114 -9.63 -2.16 2.52
CA TYR A 114 -10.57 -1.89 1.46
C TYR A 114 -11.25 -0.54 1.71
N LEU A 115 -11.05 0.40 0.79
CA LEU A 115 -11.61 1.74 0.87
C LEU A 115 -12.94 1.81 0.13
N HIS A 116 -14.02 2.09 0.86
CA HIS A 116 -15.34 2.36 0.31
C HIS A 116 -15.41 3.78 -0.27
N LEU A 117 -16.26 4.02 -1.27
CA LEU A 117 -16.38 5.34 -1.91
C LEU A 117 -16.99 6.42 -1.00
N ASP A 118 -17.56 6.01 0.13
CA ASP A 118 -18.01 6.91 1.20
C ASP A 118 -16.86 7.39 2.12
N GLY A 119 -15.65 6.84 1.98
CA GLY A 119 -14.46 7.16 2.76
C GLY A 119 -14.17 6.22 3.91
N THR A 120 -14.97 5.17 4.10
CA THR A 120 -14.74 4.16 5.14
C THR A 120 -13.57 3.26 4.76
N PHE A 121 -12.58 3.14 5.66
CA PHE A 121 -11.49 2.19 5.54
C PHE A 121 -11.83 0.92 6.31
N GLU A 122 -12.07 -0.17 5.59
CA GLU A 122 -12.29 -1.50 6.16
C GLU A 122 -10.96 -2.24 6.27
N PHE A 123 -10.60 -2.68 7.47
CA PHE A 123 -9.43 -3.54 7.65
C PHE A 123 -9.71 -4.95 7.13
N ILE A 124 -8.81 -5.45 6.27
CA ILE A 124 -8.85 -6.82 5.75
C ILE A 124 -7.83 -7.65 6.51
N SER A 125 -8.29 -8.75 7.12
CA SER A 125 -7.47 -9.73 7.85
C SER A 125 -7.37 -11.04 7.08
#